data_AF-T1C1Z9-F1
#
_entry.id   AF-T1C1Z9-F1
#
_cell.length_a   1.000
_cell.length_b   1.000
_cell.length_c   1.000
_cell.angle_alpha   90.00
_cell.angle_beta   90.00
_cell.angle_gamma   90.00
#
_symmetry.space_group_name_H-M   'P 1'
#
loop_
_entity.id
_entity.type
_entity.pdbx_description
1 polymer ?
#
loop_
_entity_poly.entity_id
_entity_poly.type
_entity_poly.pdbx_seq_one_letter_code
_entity_poly.pdbx_strand_id
1 'polypeptide(L)'
;QELAVMNRGKRGGRYLIPESFVRWLVIWKQLIDYRGLEGITRKMAELRLIPTYPDYTTLWHRLHRLTPALKMPKYSELELASDGPGL
;
A
#
# COMPACT_ATOMS: atom_id res chain seq x y z
N GLN A 1 7.27 7.23 17.94
CA GLN A 1 8.69 6.76 17.95
C GLN A 1 9.18 6.43 16.54
N GLU A 2 8.48 5.62 15.76
CA GLU A 2 8.84 5.23 14.38
C GLU A 2 9.13 6.42 13.44
N LEU A 3 8.22 7.40 13.37
CA LEU A 3 8.39 8.59 12.53
C LEU A 3 9.68 9.38 12.84
N ALA A 4 10.08 9.46 14.11
CA ALA A 4 11.30 10.15 14.51
C ALA A 4 12.55 9.41 14.01
N VAL A 5 12.50 8.08 13.99
CA VAL A 5 13.57 7.25 13.40
C VAL A 5 13.62 7.43 11.89
N MET A 6 12.47 7.36 11.21
CA MET A 6 12.38 7.52 9.75
C MET A 6 12.82 8.90 9.25
N ASN A 7 12.62 9.93 10.08
CA ASN A 7 12.98 11.31 9.76
C ASN A 7 14.36 11.73 10.32
N ARG A 8 15.11 10.82 10.94
CA ARG A 8 16.45 11.12 11.46
C ARG A 8 17.37 11.56 10.32
N GLY A 9 17.97 12.74 10.45
CA GLY A 9 18.86 13.32 9.42
C GLY A 9 18.16 13.97 8.23
N LYS A 10 16.82 13.95 8.14
CA LYS A 10 16.08 14.62 7.06
C LYS A 10 15.85 16.10 7.37
N ARG A 11 16.39 16.99 6.53
CA ARG A 11 16.15 18.45 6.59
C ARG A 11 15.04 18.94 5.65
N GLY A 12 14.39 18.05 4.90
CA GLY A 12 13.22 18.29 4.05
C GLY A 12 12.56 16.98 3.63
N GLY A 13 11.31 17.02 3.16
CA GLY A 13 10.59 15.79 2.75
C GLY A 13 10.39 14.79 3.89
N ARG A 14 9.95 15.29 5.05
CA ARG A 14 9.70 14.46 6.23
C ARG A 14 8.46 13.59 6.01
N TYR A 15 8.54 12.35 6.44
CA TYR A 15 7.38 11.48 6.51
C TYR A 15 6.43 11.97 7.58
N LEU A 16 5.15 12.05 7.22
CA LEU A 16 4.08 12.42 8.15
C LEU A 16 3.37 11.19 8.72
N ILE A 17 3.52 10.05 8.06
CA ILE A 17 2.80 8.81 8.36
C ILE A 17 3.81 7.67 8.52
N PRO A 18 3.70 6.84 9.56
CA PRO A 18 4.65 5.76 9.83
C PRO A 18 4.67 4.69 8.72
N GLU A 19 5.75 3.91 8.63
CA GLU A 19 5.88 2.79 7.68
C GLU A 19 4.93 1.64 8.04
N SER A 20 4.73 1.39 9.33
CA SER A 20 3.75 0.41 9.84
C SER A 20 2.35 0.63 9.26
N PHE A 21 1.87 1.88 9.23
CA PHE A 21 0.58 2.22 8.63
C PHE A 21 0.56 2.00 7.12
N VAL A 22 1.65 2.34 6.42
CA VAL A 22 1.74 2.07 4.97
C VAL A 22 1.72 0.58 4.68
N ARG A 23 2.39 -0.24 5.49
CA ARG A 23 2.33 -1.71 5.36
C ARG A 23 0.93 -2.25 5.56
N TRP A 24 0.16 -1.68 6.49
CA TRP A 24 -1.25 -2.03 6.65
C TRP A 24 -2.07 -1.65 5.40
N LEU A 25 -1.81 -0.50 4.78
CA LEU A 25 -2.46 -0.09 3.51
C LEU A 25 -2.12 -1.01 2.33
N VAL A 26 -1.01 -1.76 2.36
CA VAL A 26 -0.69 -2.77 1.32
C VAL A 26 -1.76 -3.86 1.28
N ILE A 27 -2.32 -4.25 2.42
CA ILE A 27 -3.38 -5.26 2.50
C ILE A 27 -4.63 -4.74 1.76
N TRP A 28 -5.02 -3.51 2.05
CA TRP A 28 -6.16 -2.86 1.39
C TRP A 28 -5.94 -2.64 -0.10
N LYS A 29 -4.70 -2.35 -0.52
CA LYS A 29 -4.34 -2.15 -1.94
C LYS A 29 -4.65 -3.36 -2.82
N GLN A 30 -4.82 -4.55 -2.25
CA GLN A 30 -5.26 -5.75 -2.97
C GLN A 30 -6.74 -5.67 -3.39
N LEU A 31 -7.54 -4.94 -2.64
CA LEU A 31 -8.99 -4.82 -2.84
C LEU A 31 -9.38 -3.49 -3.51
N ILE A 32 -8.57 -2.44 -3.33
CA ILE A 32 -8.86 -1.10 -3.83
C ILE A 32 -7.67 -0.43 -4.52
N ASP A 33 -7.96 0.58 -5.34
CA ASP A 33 -6.95 1.38 -6.04
C ASP A 33 -6.35 2.48 -5.14
N TYR A 34 -5.34 3.19 -5.64
CA TYR A 34 -4.65 4.24 -4.87
C TYR A 34 -5.57 5.41 -4.53
N ARG A 35 -6.55 5.73 -5.40
CA ARG A 35 -7.54 6.78 -5.14
C ARG A 35 -8.50 6.38 -4.02
N GLY A 36 -8.94 5.12 -4.01
CA GLY A 36 -9.71 4.57 -2.90
C GLY A 36 -8.96 4.65 -1.57
N LEU A 37 -7.67 4.28 -1.56
CA LEU A 37 -6.83 4.38 -0.35
C LEU A 37 -6.68 5.82 0.14
N GLU A 38 -6.49 6.78 -0.77
CA GLU A 38 -6.47 8.21 -0.42
C GLU A 38 -7.80 8.64 0.21
N GLY A 39 -8.93 8.19 -0.35
CA GLY A 39 -10.26 8.47 0.19
C GLY A 39 -10.46 7.93 1.61
N ILE A 40 -10.08 6.66 1.85
CA ILE A 40 -10.16 6.03 3.17
C ILE A 40 -9.29 6.78 4.18
N THR A 41 -8.02 6.99 3.85
CA THR A 41 -7.09 7.68 4.75
C THR A 41 -7.51 9.12 5.03
N ARG A 42 -8.06 9.83 4.04
CA ARG A 42 -8.66 11.16 4.22
C ARG A 42 -9.83 11.12 5.21
N LYS A 43 -10.75 10.16 5.09
CA LYS A 43 -11.84 10.00 6.08
C LYS A 43 -11.33 9.63 7.47
N MET A 44 -10.31 8.79 7.58
CA MET A 44 -9.68 8.49 8.87
C MET A 44 -9.08 9.76 9.52
N ALA A 45 -8.47 10.64 8.73
CA ALA A 45 -7.94 11.90 9.23
C ALA A 45 -9.05 12.88 9.65
N GLU A 46 -10.13 12.99 8.87
CA GLU A 46 -11.32 13.78 9.24
C GLU A 46 -11.94 13.30 10.57
N LEU A 47 -11.99 11.98 10.78
CA LEU A 47 -12.43 11.34 12.02
C LEU A 47 -11.40 11.41 13.15
N ARG A 48 -10.24 12.04 12.93
CA ARG A 48 -9.12 12.16 13.88
C ARG A 48 -8.54 10.82 14.35
N LEU A 49 -8.71 9.75 13.57
CA LEU A 49 -8.10 8.44 13.83
C LEU A 49 -6.60 8.44 13.49
N ILE A 50 -6.21 9.25 12.51
CA ILE A 50 -4.81 9.50 12.14
C ILE A 50 -4.57 11.01 12.06
N PRO A 51 -3.34 11.49 12.33
CA PRO A 51 -3.06 12.93 12.37
C PRO A 51 -3.15 13.61 11.00
N THR A 52 -2.93 12.85 9.91
CA THR A 52 -2.97 13.35 8.54
C THR A 52 -3.08 12.19 7.56
N TYR A 53 -3.41 12.48 6.30
CA TYR A 53 -3.54 11.50 5.23
C TYR A 53 -2.47 11.72 4.14
N PRO A 54 -1.99 10.65 3.49
CA PRO A 54 -1.09 10.74 2.35
C PRO A 54 -1.89 11.01 1.07
N ASP A 55 -1.35 11.83 0.18
CA ASP A 55 -1.89 12.01 -1.16
C ASP A 55 -1.64 10.76 -2.04
N TYR A 56 -2.32 10.70 -3.18
CA TYR A 56 -2.11 9.66 -4.19
C TYR A 56 -0.63 9.39 -4.49
N THR A 57 0.14 10.46 -4.73
CA THR A 57 1.56 10.38 -5.12
C THR A 57 2.40 9.77 -4.02
N THR A 58 2.20 10.17 -2.76
CA THR A 58 2.89 9.57 -1.61
C THR A 58 2.51 8.10 -1.46
N LEU A 59 1.23 7.76 -1.59
CA LEU A 59 0.76 6.38 -1.52
C LEU A 59 1.41 5.51 -2.60
N TRP A 60 1.40 5.97 -3.85
CA TRP A 60 2.01 5.26 -4.97
C TRP A 60 3.50 4.99 -4.71
N HIS A 61 4.28 6.02 -4.39
CA HIS A 61 5.72 5.87 -4.15
C HIS A 61 6.06 4.93 -2.99
N ARG A 62 5.25 4.93 -1.93
CA ARG A 62 5.55 4.13 -0.74
C ARG A 62 5.05 2.70 -0.86
N LEU A 63 3.86 2.49 -1.40
CA LEU A 63 3.28 1.15 -1.58
C LEU A 63 3.96 0.39 -2.71
N HIS A 64 4.31 1.07 -3.82
CA HIS A 64 4.95 0.41 -4.96
C HIS A 64 6.31 -0.20 -4.59
N ARG A 65 7.01 0.37 -3.61
CA ARG A 65 8.26 -0.18 -3.07
C ARG A 65 8.07 -1.41 -2.18
N LEU A 66 6.85 -1.64 -1.70
CA LEU A 66 6.50 -2.77 -0.84
C LEU A 66 5.82 -3.92 -1.61
N THR A 67 5.38 -3.68 -2.85
CA THR A 67 4.81 -4.72 -3.70
C THR A 67 5.84 -5.83 -3.88
N PRO A 68 5.58 -7.06 -3.41
CA PRO A 68 6.50 -8.16 -3.61
C PRO A 68 6.64 -8.41 -5.11
N ALA A 69 7.87 -8.55 -5.59
CA ALA A 69 8.10 -9.09 -6.92
C ALA A 69 7.58 -10.53 -6.92
N LEU A 70 6.39 -10.74 -7.48
CA LEU A 70 5.91 -12.07 -7.81
C LEU A 70 6.89 -12.64 -8.82
N LYS A 71 7.78 -13.51 -8.34
CA LYS A 71 8.55 -14.38 -9.23
C LYS A 71 7.52 -15.31 -9.86
N MET A 72 7.06 -14.94 -11.06
CA MET A 72 6.27 -15.84 -11.90
C MET A 72 7.07 -17.14 -11.98
N PRO A 73 6.47 -18.27 -11.60
CA PRO A 73 7.17 -19.53 -11.71
C PRO A 73 7.48 -19.77 -13.19
N LYS A 74 8.74 -20.11 -13.51
CA LYS A 74 9.20 -20.42 -14.87
C LYS A 74 8.71 -21.81 -15.31
N TYR A 75 7.43 -22.12 -15.15
CA TYR A 75 6.88 -23.33 -15.73
C TYR A 75 6.60 -23.06 -17.21
N SER A 76 7.22 -23.84 -18.08
CA SER A 76 7.05 -23.79 -19.54
C SER A 76 5.69 -24.30 -19.99
N GLU A 77 4.94 -24.97 -19.12
CA GLU A 77 3.60 -25.49 -19.40
C GLU A 77 2.70 -25.19 -18.20
N LEU A 78 1.74 -24.30 -18.42
CA LEU A 78 0.63 -24.06 -17.51
C LEU A 78 -0.53 -24.93 -18.02
N GLU A 79 -0.60 -26.18 -17.56
CA GLU A 79 -1.79 -27.00 -17.80
C GLU A 79 -2.93 -26.48 -16.90
N LEU A 80 -3.79 -25.67 -17.52
CA LEU A 80 -4.98 -25.13 -16.88
C LEU A 80 -6.12 -26.15 -17.03
N ALA A 81 -6.20 -27.13 -16.13
CA ALA A 81 -7.36 -28.01 -16.05
C ALA A 81 -8.49 -27.30 -15.29
N SER A 82 -9.48 -26.80 -16.03
CA SER A 82 -10.73 -26.30 -15.46
C SER A 82 -11.72 -27.47 -15.43
N ASP A 83 -11.94 -28.07 -14.26
CA ASP A 83 -13.10 -28.94 -14.06
C ASP A 83 -14.34 -28.04 -13.94
N GLY A 84 -14.91 -27.68 -15.08
CA GLY A 84 -16.13 -26.92 -15.16
C GLY A 84 -17.32 -27.86 -15.28
N PRO A 85 -18.14 -28.01 -14.22
CA PRO A 85 -19.54 -28.27 -14.39
C PRO A 85 -20.28 -26.93 -14.35
N GLY A 86 -20.47 -26.30 -15.52
CA GLY A 86 -21.54 -25.30 -15.70
C GLY A 86 -21.10 -23.90 -16.12
N LEU A 87 -21.21 -23.66 -17.43
CA LEU A 87 -21.73 -22.40 -17.99
C LEU A 87 -23.23 -22.29 -17.69
#